data_AF-A0A3B9NRX1-F1
#
_entry.id   AF-A0A3B9NRX1-F1
#
_cell.length_a   1.000
_cell.length_b   1.000
_cell.length_c   1.000
_cell.angle_alpha   90.00
_cell.angle_beta   90.00
_cell.angle_gamma   90.00
#
_symmetry.space_group_name_H-M   'P 1'
#
loop_
_entity.id
_entity.type
_entity.pdbx_description
1 polymer ?
#
loop_
_entity_poly.entity_id
_entity_poly.type
_entity_poly.pdbx_seq_one_letter_code
_entity_poly.pdbx_strand_id
1 'polypeptide(L)'
;MLHRKKLLFDGPLMIGLITLSFLGLVVIYSASGENISVMVRQGIRLGIGWAVMILVAQISPETIKRFSPHFFIVGVVVLISVLLVGVVAKGAQRWLDLGVFRFQPS
;
A
#
# COMPACT_ATOMS: atom_id res chain seq x y z
N MET A 1 -9.93 -37.93 3.33
CA MET A 1 -9.71 -36.53 3.77
C MET A 1 -9.24 -35.72 2.57
N LEU A 2 -10.17 -35.07 1.86
CA LEU A 2 -9.86 -34.24 0.70
C LEU A 2 -9.20 -32.94 1.17
N HIS A 3 -7.88 -32.83 1.04
CA HIS A 3 -7.16 -31.57 1.13
C HIS A 3 -7.56 -30.72 -0.08
N ARG A 4 -8.68 -29.99 0.02
CA ARG A 4 -8.95 -28.87 -0.88
C ARG A 4 -7.84 -27.86 -0.65
N LYS A 5 -6.82 -27.85 -1.52
CA LYS A 5 -6.06 -26.64 -1.78
C LYS A 5 -7.05 -25.62 -2.33
N LYS A 6 -7.72 -24.87 -1.42
CA LYS A 6 -8.48 -23.69 -1.80
C LYS A 6 -7.51 -22.81 -2.58
N LEU A 7 -7.93 -22.38 -3.77
CA LEU A 7 -7.18 -21.48 -4.63
C LEU A 7 -6.50 -20.40 -3.76
N LEU A 8 -5.21 -20.18 -3.94
CA LEU A 8 -4.44 -19.09 -3.31
C LEU A 8 -4.99 -17.69 -3.69
N PHE A 9 -6.03 -17.63 -4.53
CA PHE A 9 -6.66 -16.44 -5.07
C PHE A 9 -8.17 -16.49 -4.80
N ASP A 10 -8.66 -15.54 -4.02
CA ASP A 10 -10.09 -15.32 -3.78
C ASP A 10 -10.67 -14.47 -4.94
N GLY A 11 -11.32 -15.15 -5.89
CA GLY A 11 -11.88 -14.52 -7.10
C GLY A 11 -12.86 -13.37 -6.80
N PRO A 12 -13.85 -13.56 -5.91
CA PRO A 12 -14.73 -12.48 -5.47
C PRO A 12 -13.98 -11.27 -4.90
N LEU A 13 -12.99 -11.49 -4.03
CA LEU A 13 -12.18 -10.40 -3.46
C LEU A 13 -11.42 -9.65 -4.56
N MET A 14 -10.86 -10.37 -5.53
CA MET A 14 -10.13 -9.80 -6.65
C MET A 14 -11.00 -8.90 -7.53
N ILE A 15 -12.21 -9.35 -7.85
CA ILE A 15 -13.18 -8.56 -8.61
C ILE A 15 -13.55 -7.29 -7.83
N GLY A 16 -13.78 -7.41 -6.51
CA GLY A 16 -14.04 -6.27 -5.64
C GLY A 16 -12.90 -5.25 -5.66
N LEU A 17 -11.64 -5.70 -5.54
CA LEU A 17 -10.46 -4.83 -5.58
C LEU A 17 -10.30 -4.11 -6.92
N ILE A 18 -10.51 -4.81 -8.04
CA ILE A 18 -10.45 -4.21 -9.38
C ILE A 18 -11.54 -3.15 -9.53
N THR A 19 -12.76 -3.47 -9.11
CA THR A 19 -13.91 -2.56 -9.19
C THR A 19 -13.66 -1.29 -8.37
N LEU A 20 -13.22 -1.44 -7.11
CA LEU A 20 -12.89 -0.31 -6.25
C LEU A 20 -11.73 0.53 -6.79
N SER A 21 -10.69 -0.12 -7.34
CA SER A 21 -9.56 0.59 -7.94
C SER A 21 -10.00 1.45 -9.12
N PHE A 22 -10.85 0.90 -9.99
CA PHE A 22 -11.38 1.63 -11.15
C PHE A 22 -12.29 2.78 -10.73
N LEU A 23 -13.25 2.54 -9.84
CA LEU A 23 -14.15 3.58 -9.32
C LEU A 23 -13.36 4.69 -8.61
N GLY A 24 -12.32 4.35 -7.84
CA GLY A 24 -11.47 5.33 -7.19
C GLY A 24 -10.75 6.26 -8.17
N LEU A 25 -10.30 5.74 -9.33
CA LEU A 25 -9.72 6.57 -10.39
C LEU A 25 -10.76 7.51 -11.02
N VAL A 26 -11.96 7.01 -11.29
CA VAL A 26 -13.07 7.84 -11.83
C VAL A 26 -13.42 8.97 -10.86
N VAL A 27 -13.55 8.65 -9.57
CA VAL A 27 -13.85 9.64 -8.52
C VAL A 27 -12.75 10.69 -8.43
N ILE A 28 -11.47 10.29 -8.45
CA ILE A 28 -10.34 11.24 -8.42
C ILE A 28 -10.30 12.12 -9.66
N TYR A 29 -10.55 11.56 -10.84
CA TYR A 29 -10.63 12.34 -12.07
C TYR A 29 -11.71 13.42 -11.98
N SER A 30 -12.91 13.05 -11.50
CA SER A 30 -14.02 13.98 -11.28
C SER A 30 -13.70 15.03 -10.21
N ALA A 31 -13.21 14.63 -9.04
CA ALA A 31 -12.92 15.53 -7.92
C ALA A 31 -11.73 16.46 -8.17
N SER A 32 -10.83 16.09 -9.09
CA SER A 32 -9.67 16.91 -9.46
C SER A 32 -9.96 17.93 -10.57
N GLY A 33 -11.21 18.03 -11.04
CA GLY A 33 -11.58 18.90 -12.15
C GLY A 33 -11.00 18.42 -13.48
N GLU A 34 -11.08 17.10 -13.73
CA GLU A 34 -10.60 16.46 -14.97
C GLU A 34 -9.07 16.57 -15.17
N ASN A 35 -8.32 16.73 -14.07
CA ASN A 35 -6.88 16.84 -14.13
C ASN A 35 -6.21 15.48 -14.39
N ILE A 36 -5.82 15.25 -15.64
CA ILE A 36 -5.14 14.02 -16.09
C ILE A 36 -3.85 13.76 -15.29
N SER A 37 -3.09 14.80 -14.91
CA SER A 37 -1.83 14.62 -14.17
C SER A 37 -2.04 14.01 -12.78
N VAL A 38 -3.15 14.36 -12.11
CA VAL A 38 -3.53 13.79 -10.81
C VAL A 38 -3.98 12.35 -10.99
N MET A 39 -4.79 12.07 -12.02
CA MET A 39 -5.22 10.71 -12.36
C MET A 39 -4.05 9.78 -12.70
N VAL A 40 -3.09 10.23 -13.52
CA VAL A 40 -1.89 9.45 -13.87
C VAL A 40 -1.05 9.15 -12.64
N ARG A 41 -0.82 10.15 -11.78
CA ARG A 41 -0.07 9.94 -10.53
C ARG A 41 -0.74 8.92 -9.62
N GLN A 42 -2.07 8.94 -9.54
CA GLN A 42 -2.83 7.95 -8.79
C GLN A 42 -2.76 6.56 -9.46
N GLY A 43 -2.86 6.49 -10.78
CA GLY A 43 -2.72 5.25 -11.55
C GLY A 43 -1.37 4.58 -11.33
N ILE A 44 -0.27 5.34 -11.30
CA ILE A 44 1.07 4.82 -10.99
C ILE A 44 1.11 4.24 -9.57
N ARG A 45 0.57 4.96 -8.57
CA ARG A 45 0.52 4.47 -7.18
C ARG A 45 -0.30 3.18 -7.06
N LEU A 46 -1.45 3.12 -7.73
CA LEU A 46 -2.26 1.90 -7.78
C LEU A 46 -1.50 0.75 -8.46
N GLY A 47 -0.85 1.00 -9.60
CA GLY A 47 -0.05 -0.01 -10.30
C GLY A 47 1.08 -0.58 -9.44
N ILE A 48 1.82 0.28 -8.73
CA ILE A 48 2.84 -0.15 -7.77
C ILE A 48 2.21 -0.98 -6.64
N GLY A 49 1.08 -0.53 -6.07
CA GLY A 49 0.37 -1.27 -5.03
C GLY A 49 -0.08 -2.66 -5.49
N TRP A 50 -0.62 -2.77 -6.70
CA TRP A 50 -1.01 -4.04 -7.32
C TRP A 50 0.20 -4.97 -7.52
N ALA A 51 1.31 -4.46 -8.03
CA ALA A 51 2.53 -5.23 -8.21
C ALA A 51 3.06 -5.77 -6.86
N VAL A 52 3.17 -4.91 -5.85
CA VAL A 52 3.61 -5.30 -4.50
C VAL A 52 2.68 -6.34 -3.89
N MET A 53 1.36 -6.14 -3.99
CA MET A 53 0.37 -7.10 -3.47
C MET A 53 0.52 -8.48 -4.12
N ILE A 54 0.65 -8.55 -5.45
CA ILE A 54 0.82 -9.83 -6.17
C ILE A 54 2.11 -10.52 -5.74
N LEU A 55 3.22 -9.77 -5.62
CA LEU A 55 4.51 -10.30 -5.17
C LEU A 55 4.43 -10.86 -3.74
N VAL A 56 3.84 -10.09 -2.81
CA VAL A 56 3.66 -10.53 -1.42
C VAL A 56 2.72 -11.72 -1.32
N ALA A 57 1.69 -11.79 -2.16
CA ALA A 57 0.76 -12.92 -2.21
C ALA A 57 1.43 -14.25 -2.65
N GLN A 58 2.60 -14.20 -3.31
CA GLN A 58 3.37 -15.40 -3.63
C GLN A 58 4.16 -15.95 -2.42
N ILE A 59 4.31 -15.16 -1.35
CA ILE A 59 5.11 -15.55 -0.18
C ILE A 59 4.26 -16.43 0.73
N SER A 60 4.83 -17.56 1.19
CA SER A 60 4.11 -18.46 2.09
C SER A 60 3.80 -17.81 3.44
N PRO A 61 2.64 -18.09 4.07
CA PRO A 61 2.29 -17.54 5.39
C PRO A 61 3.34 -17.83 6.48
N GLU A 62 3.99 -18.99 6.42
CA GLU A 62 5.04 -19.40 7.35
C GLU A 62 6.28 -18.50 7.25
N THR A 63 6.65 -18.13 6.02
CA THR A 63 7.75 -17.21 5.76
C THR A 63 7.44 -15.84 6.32
N ILE A 64 6.23 -15.31 6.05
CA ILE A 64 5.78 -14.03 6.60
C ILE A 64 5.84 -14.06 8.13
N LYS A 65 5.34 -15.13 8.75
CA LYS A 65 5.35 -15.31 10.22
C LYS A 65 6.77 -15.33 10.81
N ARG A 66 7.73 -15.97 10.12
CA ARG A 66 9.13 -16.01 10.56
C ARG A 66 9.79 -14.63 10.53
N PHE A 67 9.46 -13.79 9.55
CA PHE A 67 10.02 -12.45 9.42
C PHE A 67 9.22 -11.37 10.18
N SER A 68 8.02 -11.69 10.70
CA SER A 68 7.19 -10.74 11.45
C SER A 68 7.94 -9.97 12.55
N PRO A 69 8.78 -10.59 13.41
CA PRO A 69 9.51 -9.83 14.44
C PRO A 69 10.47 -8.81 13.85
N HIS A 70 11.12 -9.14 12.73
CA HIS A 70 12.06 -8.25 12.05
C HIS A 70 11.33 -7.06 11.43
N PHE A 71 10.21 -7.29 10.74
CA PHE A 71 9.37 -6.21 10.20
C PHE A 71 8.81 -5.31 11.29
N PHE A 72 8.45 -5.88 12.45
CA PHE A 72 7.98 -5.11 13.59
C PHE A 72 9.07 -4.18 14.13
N ILE A 73 10.29 -4.69 14.35
CA ILE A 73 11.43 -3.88 14.81
C ILE A 73 11.73 -2.76 13.80
N VAL A 74 11.75 -3.08 12.50
CA VAL A 74 11.92 -2.07 11.45
C VAL A 74 10.82 -1.00 11.53
N GLY A 75 9.56 -1.41 11.70
CA GLY A 75 8.44 -0.48 11.86
C GLY A 75 8.62 0.46 13.06
N VAL A 76 9.03 -0.07 14.21
CA VAL A 76 9.31 0.74 15.42
C VAL A 76 10.46 1.72 15.19
N VAL A 77 11.55 1.27 14.56
CA VAL A 77 12.69 2.15 14.23
C VAL A 77 12.25 3.28 13.31
N VAL A 78 11.43 2.98 12.31
CA VAL A 78 10.94 4.02 11.38
C VAL A 78 9.96 4.97 12.08
N LEU A 79 9.12 4.49 13.01
CA LEU A 79 8.28 5.34 13.86
C LEU A 79 9.10 6.30 14.72
N ILE A 80 10.16 5.80 15.37
CA ILE A 80 11.10 6.64 16.13
C ILE A 80 11.77 7.65 15.20
N SER A 81 12.12 7.25 13.98
CA SER A 81 12.72 8.15 12.99
C SER A 81 11.80 9.32 12.63
N VAL A 82 10.48 9.15 12.61
CA VAL A 82 9.52 10.27 12.44
C VAL A 82 9.71 11.33 13.51
N LEU A 83 9.96 10.94 14.76
CA LEU A 83 10.12 11.91 15.85
C LEU A 83 11.39 12.75 15.69
N LEU A 84 12.43 12.19 15.06
CA LEU A 84 13.72 12.84 14.88
C LEU A 84 13.77 13.72 13.62
N VAL A 85 13.27 13.20 12.49
CA VAL A 85 13.43 13.81 11.15
C VAL A 85 12.12 13.94 10.36
N GLY A 86 10.99 13.77 11.03
CA GLY A 86 9.68 13.90 10.40
C GLY A 86 9.34 15.33 10.01
N VAL A 87 8.62 15.46 8.91
CA VAL A 87 8.11 16.73 8.39
C VAL A 87 6.70 16.98 8.93
N VAL A 88 6.46 18.21 9.38
CA VAL A 88 5.14 18.68 9.82
C VAL A 88 4.28 18.96 8.59
N ALA A 89 3.17 18.23 8.47
CA ALA A 89 2.16 18.45 7.42
C ALA A 89 0.78 18.50 8.05
N LYS A 90 -0.05 19.48 7.67
CA LYS A 90 -1.40 19.68 8.20
C LYS A 90 -1.46 19.71 9.75
N GLY A 91 -0.42 20.26 10.39
CA GLY A 91 -0.33 20.41 11.85
C GLY A 91 0.20 19.19 12.63
N ALA A 92 0.62 18.10 11.95
CA ALA A 92 1.17 16.91 12.61
C ALA A 92 2.46 16.41 11.94
N GLN A 93 3.39 15.89 12.73
CA GLN A 93 4.64 15.28 12.27
C GLN A 93 4.42 13.77 12.05
N ARG A 94 4.12 13.38 10.80
CA ARG A 94 3.78 11.99 10.44
C ARG A 94 4.50 11.48 9.20
N TRP A 95 5.12 12.38 8.44
CA TRP A 95 5.68 12.06 7.13
C TRP A 95 7.21 12.17 7.19
N LEU A 96 7.90 11.16 6.70
CA LEU A 96 9.32 11.21 6.37
C LEU A 96 9.43 11.62 4.90
N ASP A 97 10.10 12.74 4.64
CA ASP A 97 10.42 13.15 3.28
C ASP A 97 11.77 12.55 2.88
N LEU A 98 11.74 11.52 2.02
CA LEU A 98 12.94 10.83 1.53
C LEU A 98 13.47 11.48 0.24
N GLY A 99 12.98 12.67 -0.12
CA GLY A 99 13.37 13.44 -1.31
C GLY A 99 12.67 12.98 -2.60
N VAL A 100 12.53 11.67 -2.81
CA VAL A 100 11.84 11.10 -4.00
C VAL A 100 10.36 10.85 -3.73
N PHE A 101 10.05 10.39 -2.53
CA PHE A 101 8.69 10.16 -2.07
C PHE A 101 8.58 10.46 -0.58
N ARG A 102 7.36 10.75 -0.16
CA ARG A 102 7.04 10.86 1.26
C ARG A 102 6.55 9.53 1.76
N PHE A 103 7.24 8.99 2.75
CA PHE A 103 6.84 7.78 3.45
C PHE A 103 6.11 8.20 4.72
N GLN A 104 4.98 7.59 5.04
CA GLN A 104 4.23 7.88 6.26
C GLN A 104 4.36 6.70 7.22
N PRO A 105 5.15 6.81 8.30
CA PRO A 105 5.15 5.85 9.39
C PRO A 105 4.03 6.25 10.34
N SER A 106 2.87 5.66 10.16
CA SER A 106 1.66 5.96 10.95
C SER A 106 0.79 4.73 11.10
#